data_AF-A0A0E9M2I4-F1
#
_entry.id   AF-A0A0E9M2I4-F1
#
_cell.length_a   1.000
_cell.length_b   1.000
_cell.length_c   1.000
_cell.angle_alpha   90.00
_cell.angle_beta   90.00
_cell.angle_gamma   90.00
#
_symmetry.space_group_name_H-M   'P 1'
#
loop_
_entity.id
_entity.type
_entity.pdbx_description
1 polymer ?
#
loop_
_entity_poly.entity_id
_entity_poly.type
_entity_poly.pdbx_seq_one_letter_code
_entity_poly.pdbx_strand_id
1 'polypeptide(L)'
;MFTKLITDNLGSFSLKELLKREEETLKKEGEFVTLEKLQMISPFSVFCTLPDFEVDNPTTNENLVLPFYDAAMRLICDLSYSPDEFNYCAKNFQAQNVADKLDLIDFFSLQKNFVAQNDSRYRLGFRSFYFALRQNLDNIDFDYIASINKTLAPFYLNYKHKELFIPGLDYIRKQ
;
A
#
# COMPACT_ATOMS: atom_id res chain seq x y z
N MET A 1 13.25 -9.49 -11.71
CA MET A 1 12.50 -10.77 -11.90
C MET A 1 11.18 -10.80 -11.11
N PHE A 2 11.08 -10.15 -9.94
CA PHE A 2 9.86 -10.11 -9.11
C PHE A 2 8.76 -9.14 -9.56
N THR A 3 9.10 -8.04 -10.26
CA THR A 3 8.14 -7.03 -10.75
C THR A 3 7.08 -7.63 -11.67
N LYS A 4 7.52 -8.47 -12.62
CA LYS A 4 6.66 -9.26 -13.52
C LYS A 4 5.82 -10.30 -12.77
N LEU A 5 6.34 -10.82 -11.65
CA LEU A 5 5.68 -11.83 -10.83
C LEU A 5 4.48 -11.24 -10.07
N ILE A 6 4.56 -9.97 -9.66
CA ILE A 6 3.47 -9.27 -8.95
C ILE A 6 2.37 -8.83 -9.94
N THR A 7 2.75 -8.38 -11.15
CA THR A 7 1.77 -8.05 -12.19
C THR A 7 1.01 -9.30 -12.68
N ASP A 8 1.69 -10.43 -12.83
CA ASP A 8 1.15 -11.63 -13.48
C ASP A 8 0.40 -12.58 -12.50
N ASN A 9 0.78 -12.67 -11.21
CA ASN A 9 0.21 -13.67 -10.29
C ASN A 9 -0.97 -13.22 -9.42
N LEU A 10 -1.37 -11.96 -9.49
CA LEU A 10 -2.46 -11.46 -8.63
C LEU A 10 -3.87 -11.74 -9.19
N GLY A 11 -3.96 -12.61 -10.20
CA GLY A 11 -5.20 -13.23 -10.66
C GLY A 11 -5.53 -14.58 -10.00
N SER A 12 -4.58 -15.22 -9.29
CA SER A 12 -4.78 -16.59 -8.77
C SER A 12 -4.06 -16.93 -7.46
N PHE A 13 -3.00 -16.23 -7.06
CA PHE A 13 -2.35 -16.40 -5.75
C PHE A 13 -2.73 -15.28 -4.79
N SER A 14 -2.98 -15.61 -3.52
CA SER A 14 -3.19 -14.57 -2.51
C SER A 14 -1.85 -13.84 -2.30
N LEU A 15 -1.86 -12.51 -2.31
CA LEU A 15 -0.66 -11.69 -2.07
C LEU A 15 0.09 -12.10 -0.79
N LYS A 16 -0.66 -12.63 0.18
CA LYS A 16 -0.18 -13.22 1.43
C LYS A 16 0.75 -14.43 1.24
N GLU A 17 0.45 -15.33 0.30
CA GLU A 17 1.30 -16.50 0.02
C GLU A 17 2.60 -16.10 -0.68
N LEU A 18 2.53 -15.13 -1.59
CA LEU A 18 3.72 -14.57 -2.24
C LEU A 18 4.64 -13.92 -1.21
N LEU A 19 4.08 -13.09 -0.32
CA LEU A 19 4.79 -12.48 0.79
C LEU A 19 5.48 -13.51 1.69
N LYS A 20 4.75 -14.55 2.12
CA LYS A 20 5.31 -15.58 2.99
C LYS A 20 6.51 -16.29 2.35
N ARG A 21 6.41 -16.63 1.06
CA ARG A 21 7.52 -17.27 0.32
C ARG A 21 8.72 -16.33 0.22
N GLU A 22 8.45 -15.06 -0.04
CA GLU A 22 9.49 -14.05 -0.15
C GLU A 22 10.22 -13.84 1.18
N GLU A 23 9.50 -13.72 2.29
CA GLU A 23 10.08 -13.64 3.63
C GLU A 23 10.93 -14.88 3.96
N GLU A 24 10.47 -16.08 3.59
CA GLU A 24 11.22 -17.32 3.79
C GLU A 24 12.52 -17.34 2.97
N THR A 25 12.50 -16.81 1.76
CA THR A 25 13.71 -16.67 0.93
C THR A 25 14.68 -15.67 1.54
N LEU A 26 14.23 -14.46 1.88
CA LEU A 26 15.08 -13.42 2.48
C LEU A 26 15.72 -13.89 3.79
N LYS A 27 14.97 -14.65 4.63
CA LYS A 27 15.50 -15.27 5.85
C LYS A 27 16.61 -16.27 5.56
N LYS A 28 16.49 -17.07 4.51
CA LYS A 28 17.53 -18.05 4.12
C LYS A 28 18.77 -17.37 3.54
N GLU A 29 18.58 -16.26 2.84
CA GLU A 29 19.65 -15.48 2.21
C GLU A 29 20.36 -14.55 3.20
N GLY A 30 19.79 -14.32 4.40
CA GLY A 30 20.37 -13.44 5.41
C GLY A 30 20.12 -11.95 5.14
N GLU A 31 19.14 -11.63 4.29
CA GLU A 31 18.77 -10.27 3.86
C GLU A 31 17.86 -9.59 4.91
N PHE A 32 18.36 -9.43 6.13
CA PHE A 32 17.57 -9.00 7.28
C PHE A 32 16.99 -7.58 7.13
N VAL A 33 17.75 -6.64 6.57
CA VAL A 33 17.28 -5.25 6.37
C VAL A 33 16.10 -5.21 5.39
N THR A 34 16.22 -5.93 4.27
CA THR A 34 15.17 -6.04 3.26
C THR A 34 13.94 -6.73 3.84
N LEU A 35 14.14 -7.78 4.64
CA LEU A 35 13.07 -8.48 5.34
C LEU A 35 12.30 -7.56 6.30
N GLU A 36 13.00 -6.76 7.12
CA GLU A 36 12.36 -5.83 8.05
C GLU A 36 11.54 -4.76 7.32
N LYS A 37 12.09 -4.16 6.25
CA LYS A 37 11.33 -3.20 5.43
C LYS A 37 10.11 -3.86 4.78
N LEU A 38 10.24 -5.09 4.28
CA LEU A 38 9.14 -5.85 3.71
C LEU A 38 8.03 -6.09 4.74
N GLN A 39 8.41 -6.46 5.97
CA GLN A 39 7.48 -6.64 7.07
C GLN A 39 6.73 -5.35 7.44
N MET A 40 7.39 -4.19 7.37
CA MET A 40 6.77 -2.89 7.64
C MET A 40 5.73 -2.47 6.59
N ILE A 41 5.85 -2.93 5.34
CA ILE A 41 4.87 -2.66 4.28
C ILE A 41 3.84 -3.78 4.09
N SER A 42 4.07 -4.95 4.70
CA SER A 42 3.16 -6.10 4.66
C SER A 42 1.71 -5.79 5.07
N PRO A 43 1.41 -4.83 6.00
CA PRO A 43 0.02 -4.48 6.33
C PRO A 43 -0.81 -4.00 5.14
N PHE A 44 -0.21 -3.36 4.14
CA PHE A 44 -0.93 -2.91 2.95
C PHE A 44 -1.48 -4.08 2.11
N SER A 45 -0.78 -5.22 2.13
CA SER A 45 -1.30 -6.44 1.51
C SER A 45 -2.55 -6.95 2.21
N VAL A 46 -2.60 -6.83 3.54
CA VAL A 46 -3.72 -7.25 4.37
C VAL A 46 -4.93 -6.37 4.07
N PHE A 47 -4.76 -5.04 4.10
CA PHE A 47 -5.83 -4.09 3.74
C PHE A 47 -6.36 -4.32 2.32
N CYS A 48 -5.49 -4.70 1.38
CA CYS A 48 -5.92 -5.09 0.04
C CYS A 48 -6.78 -6.37 0.05
N THR A 49 -6.37 -7.41 0.76
CA THR A 49 -7.05 -8.72 0.71
C THR A 49 -8.35 -8.77 1.51
N LEU A 50 -8.40 -8.06 2.64
CA LEU A 50 -9.52 -8.09 3.58
C LEU A 50 -9.70 -6.67 4.16
N PRO A 51 -10.30 -5.73 3.43
CA PRO A 51 -10.54 -4.35 3.92
C PRO A 51 -11.70 -4.31 4.93
N ASP A 52 -11.56 -4.99 6.07
CA ASP A 52 -12.58 -5.06 7.13
C ASP A 52 -12.26 -4.10 8.29
N PHE A 53 -13.01 -3.00 8.35
CA PHE A 53 -12.81 -1.92 9.31
C PHE A 53 -14.00 -1.80 10.28
N GLU A 54 -13.74 -1.30 11.49
CA GLU A 54 -14.71 -1.02 12.55
C GLU A 54 -15.72 0.07 12.15
N VAL A 55 -15.41 0.86 11.12
CA VAL A 55 -16.28 1.91 10.58
C VAL A 55 -17.22 1.32 9.53
N ASP A 56 -18.53 1.62 9.63
CA ASP A 56 -19.56 1.09 8.73
C ASP A 56 -19.34 1.41 7.24
N ASN A 57 -18.87 2.62 6.92
CA ASN A 57 -18.56 3.05 5.55
C ASN A 57 -17.16 3.65 5.48
N PRO A 58 -16.10 2.82 5.38
CA PRO A 58 -14.72 3.29 5.44
C PRO A 58 -14.38 4.26 4.31
N THR A 59 -14.96 4.03 3.13
CA THR A 59 -14.76 4.84 1.92
C THR A 59 -15.53 6.16 1.95
N THR A 60 -16.38 6.35 2.96
CA THR A 60 -17.03 7.63 3.24
C THR A 60 -16.55 8.35 4.49
N ASN A 61 -15.60 7.77 5.22
CA ASN A 61 -15.10 8.35 6.45
C ASN A 61 -13.87 9.21 6.15
N GLU A 62 -13.97 10.52 6.37
CA GLU A 62 -12.88 11.48 6.13
C GLU A 62 -11.60 11.12 6.87
N ASN A 63 -11.69 10.55 8.08
CA ASN A 63 -10.52 10.11 8.86
C ASN A 63 -9.76 8.95 8.21
N LEU A 64 -10.34 8.29 7.21
CA LEU A 64 -9.70 7.25 6.40
C LEU A 64 -9.41 7.75 4.98
N VAL A 65 -10.33 8.48 4.37
CA VAL A 65 -10.19 8.99 2.98
C VAL A 65 -9.02 9.96 2.86
N LEU A 66 -8.93 10.95 3.76
CA LEU A 66 -7.86 11.96 3.70
C LEU A 66 -6.46 11.34 3.82
N PRO A 67 -6.13 10.54 4.86
CA PRO A 67 -4.81 9.94 4.97
C PRO A 67 -4.49 8.95 3.85
N PHE A 68 -5.50 8.26 3.30
CA PHE A 68 -5.30 7.38 2.15
C PHE A 68 -4.82 8.16 0.93
N TYR A 69 -5.52 9.22 0.53
CA TYR A 69 -5.09 10.00 -0.64
C TYR A 69 -3.81 10.81 -0.37
N ASP A 70 -3.57 11.25 0.87
CA ASP A 70 -2.31 11.91 1.23
C ASP A 70 -1.10 10.96 1.10
N ALA A 71 -1.24 9.72 1.56
CA ALA A 71 -0.22 8.70 1.34
C ALA A 71 -0.06 8.37 -0.15
N ALA A 72 -1.16 8.26 -0.90
CA ALA A 72 -1.13 7.96 -2.33
C ALA A 72 -0.37 9.04 -3.12
N MET A 73 -0.68 10.31 -2.87
CA MET A 73 -0.01 11.44 -3.50
C MET A 73 1.48 11.43 -3.18
N ARG A 74 1.83 11.23 -1.90
CA ARG A 74 3.23 11.18 -1.48
C ARG A 74 4.02 10.06 -2.16
N LEU A 75 3.46 8.85 -2.24
CA LEU A 75 4.12 7.73 -2.91
C LEU A 75 4.35 8.02 -4.40
N ILE A 76 3.34 8.56 -5.11
CA ILE A 76 3.47 8.89 -6.54
C ILE A 76 4.54 9.98 -6.78
N CYS A 77 4.60 11.00 -5.93
CA CYS A 77 5.59 12.05 -6.02
C CYS A 77 7.02 11.55 -5.73
N ASP A 78 7.19 10.88 -4.60
CA ASP A 78 8.51 10.59 -4.04
C ASP A 78 9.20 9.40 -4.71
N LEU A 79 8.45 8.42 -5.22
CA LEU A 79 9.01 7.17 -5.74
C LEU A 79 9.25 7.19 -7.25
N SER A 80 10.18 6.34 -7.70
CA SER A 80 10.43 6.13 -9.12
C SER A 80 9.49 5.06 -9.68
N TYR A 81 9.03 5.29 -10.91
CA TYR A 81 8.13 4.39 -11.63
C TYR A 81 8.59 4.31 -13.09
N SER A 82 8.69 3.10 -13.60
CA SER A 82 8.61 2.86 -15.04
C SER A 82 7.18 3.14 -15.55
N PRO A 83 7.00 3.34 -16.87
CA PRO A 83 5.67 3.57 -17.45
C PRO A 83 4.65 2.47 -17.10
N ASP A 84 5.07 1.21 -17.08
CA ASP A 84 4.19 0.08 -16.77
C ASP A 84 3.76 0.07 -15.29
N GLU A 85 4.68 0.38 -14.38
CA GLU A 85 4.41 0.48 -12.94
C GLU A 85 3.46 1.64 -12.63
N PHE A 86 3.66 2.78 -13.32
CA PHE A 86 2.78 3.93 -13.23
C PHE A 86 1.37 3.59 -13.72
N ASN A 87 1.25 3.00 -14.91
CA ASN A 87 -0.02 2.57 -15.50
C ASN A 87 -0.75 1.56 -14.61
N TYR A 88 0.01 0.65 -13.99
CA TYR A 88 -0.53 -0.32 -13.03
C TYR A 88 -1.15 0.39 -11.82
N CYS A 89 -0.44 1.36 -11.24
CA CYS A 89 -0.96 2.15 -10.11
C CYS A 89 -2.22 2.92 -10.51
N ALA A 90 -2.19 3.64 -11.63
CA ALA A 90 -3.33 4.43 -12.13
C ALA A 90 -4.59 3.56 -12.31
N LYS A 91 -4.45 2.37 -12.92
CA LYS A 91 -5.54 1.40 -13.11
C LYS A 91 -6.15 0.94 -11.79
N ASN A 92 -5.34 0.62 -10.79
CA ASN A 92 -5.81 0.19 -9.48
C ASN A 92 -6.56 1.31 -8.73
N PHE A 93 -6.16 2.57 -8.91
CA PHE A 93 -6.93 3.71 -8.41
C PHE A 93 -8.19 4.04 -9.24
N GLN A 94 -8.44 3.29 -10.31
CA GLN A 94 -9.52 3.53 -11.28
C GLN A 94 -9.44 4.94 -11.90
N ALA A 95 -8.22 5.50 -11.98
CA ALA A 95 -7.98 6.79 -12.59
C ALA A 95 -8.07 6.64 -14.12
N GLN A 96 -9.01 7.37 -14.73
CA GLN A 96 -9.19 7.38 -16.18
C GLN A 96 -8.48 8.60 -16.79
N ASN A 97 -7.95 8.45 -18.00
CA ASN A 97 -7.32 9.53 -18.78
C ASN A 97 -6.13 10.21 -18.10
N VAL A 98 -5.41 9.50 -17.23
CA VAL A 98 -4.18 9.98 -16.60
C VAL A 98 -3.00 9.66 -17.51
N ALA A 99 -2.28 10.69 -18.00
CA ALA A 99 -1.12 10.52 -18.86
C ALA A 99 0.20 10.52 -18.06
N ASP A 100 0.25 11.25 -16.95
CA ASP A 100 1.46 11.40 -16.15
C ASP A 100 1.21 11.52 -14.64
N LYS A 101 2.30 11.66 -13.87
CA LYS A 101 2.23 11.77 -12.42
C LYS A 101 1.38 12.95 -11.96
N LEU A 102 1.46 14.11 -12.61
CA LEU A 102 0.70 15.30 -12.20
C LEU A 102 -0.80 15.07 -12.40
N ASP A 103 -1.20 14.49 -13.53
CA ASP A 103 -2.60 14.09 -13.76
C ASP A 103 -3.12 13.15 -12.66
N LEU A 104 -2.28 12.22 -12.19
CA LEU A 104 -2.65 11.27 -11.14
C LEU A 104 -2.79 11.97 -9.78
N ILE A 105 -1.92 12.93 -9.48
CA ILE A 105 -1.99 13.75 -8.27
C ILE A 105 -3.25 14.63 -8.29
N ASP A 106 -3.59 15.23 -9.44
CA ASP A 106 -4.82 15.99 -9.61
C ASP A 106 -6.04 15.10 -9.42
N PHE A 107 -6.03 13.90 -10.00
CA PHE A 107 -7.07 12.90 -9.77
C PHE A 107 -7.22 12.57 -8.27
N PHE A 108 -6.12 12.31 -7.55
CA PHE A 108 -6.19 12.05 -6.10
C PHE A 108 -6.70 13.24 -5.31
N SER A 109 -6.28 14.46 -5.66
CA SER A 109 -6.72 15.70 -5.01
C SER A 109 -8.23 15.91 -5.18
N LEU A 110 -8.78 15.59 -6.36
CA LEU A 110 -10.22 15.61 -6.59
C LEU A 110 -10.91 14.51 -5.76
N GLN A 111 -10.46 13.25 -5.88
CA GLN A 111 -11.09 12.11 -5.19
C GLN A 111 -11.07 12.24 -3.66
N LYS A 112 -10.03 12.88 -3.10
CA LYS A 112 -9.94 13.21 -1.68
C LYS A 112 -11.14 14.04 -1.18
N ASN A 113 -11.74 14.85 -2.05
CA ASN A 113 -12.92 15.67 -1.76
C ASN A 113 -14.24 15.03 -2.21
N PHE A 114 -14.20 14.01 -3.09
CA PHE A 114 -15.38 13.31 -3.61
C PHE A 114 -15.55 11.94 -2.96
N VAL A 115 -16.15 12.00 -1.78
CA VAL A 115 -16.41 10.88 -0.90
C VAL A 115 -17.65 10.10 -1.40
N ALA A 116 -17.45 8.84 -1.81
CA ALA A 116 -18.55 7.99 -2.29
C ALA A 116 -18.36 6.55 -1.84
N GLN A 117 -19.45 5.78 -1.73
CA GLN A 117 -19.35 4.35 -1.44
C GLN A 117 -18.67 3.62 -2.60
N ASN A 118 -17.46 3.11 -2.38
CA ASN A 118 -16.77 2.25 -3.34
C ASN A 118 -15.63 1.47 -2.66
N ASP A 119 -15.96 0.29 -2.14
CA ASP A 119 -15.02 -0.58 -1.40
C ASP A 119 -13.83 -1.06 -2.24
N SER A 120 -13.97 -1.07 -3.57
CA SER A 120 -12.88 -1.50 -4.45
C SER A 120 -11.71 -0.52 -4.44
N ARG A 121 -11.92 0.76 -4.09
CA ARG A 121 -10.86 1.79 -4.05
C ARG A 121 -9.80 1.49 -3.00
N TYR A 122 -10.18 1.15 -1.78
CA TYR A 122 -9.19 0.81 -0.75
C TYR A 122 -8.49 -0.51 -1.07
N ARG A 123 -9.26 -1.53 -1.46
CA ARG A 123 -8.69 -2.82 -1.88
C ARG A 123 -7.60 -2.65 -2.95
N LEU A 124 -7.93 -1.96 -4.05
CA LEU A 124 -7.01 -1.81 -5.16
C LEU A 124 -5.94 -0.74 -4.91
N GLY A 125 -6.23 0.35 -4.20
CA GLY A 125 -5.22 1.37 -3.91
C GLY A 125 -4.18 0.90 -2.89
N PHE A 126 -4.54 0.14 -1.86
CA PHE A 126 -3.55 -0.48 -0.98
C PHE A 126 -2.67 -1.50 -1.71
N ARG A 127 -3.21 -2.14 -2.75
CA ARG A 127 -2.41 -2.98 -3.67
C ARG A 127 -1.34 -2.15 -4.38
N SER A 128 -1.68 -0.94 -4.83
CA SER A 128 -0.70 0.00 -5.41
C SER A 128 0.32 0.48 -4.38
N PHE A 129 -0.07 0.73 -3.12
CA PHE A 129 0.90 1.11 -2.07
C PHE A 129 1.93 0.03 -1.84
N TYR A 130 1.46 -1.21 -1.62
CA TYR A 130 2.34 -2.36 -1.44
C TYR A 130 3.29 -2.51 -2.64
N PHE A 131 2.75 -2.46 -3.85
CA PHE A 131 3.54 -2.59 -5.07
C PHE A 131 4.61 -1.50 -5.19
N ALA A 132 4.23 -0.22 -5.05
CA ALA A 132 5.14 0.91 -5.21
C ALA A 132 6.31 0.87 -4.23
N LEU A 133 6.00 0.63 -2.95
CA LEU A 133 7.02 0.51 -1.90
C LEU A 133 7.90 -0.72 -2.11
N ARG A 134 7.33 -1.84 -2.55
CA ARG A 134 8.09 -3.06 -2.82
C ARG A 134 9.08 -2.88 -3.98
N GLN A 135 8.70 -2.18 -5.06
CA GLN A 135 9.62 -1.91 -6.18
C GLN A 135 10.74 -0.95 -5.81
N ASN A 136 10.51 -0.08 -4.83
CA ASN A 136 11.46 0.93 -4.39
C ASN A 136 12.16 0.55 -3.06
N LEU A 137 11.99 -0.68 -2.57
CA LEU A 137 12.37 -1.11 -1.21
C LEU A 137 13.87 -0.90 -0.92
N ASP A 138 14.72 -1.07 -1.93
CA ASP A 138 16.17 -0.91 -1.83
C ASP A 138 16.58 0.57 -1.73
N ASN A 139 15.74 1.48 -2.24
CA ASN A 139 16.02 2.91 -2.35
C ASN A 139 15.37 3.77 -1.25
N ILE A 140 14.43 3.20 -0.49
CA ILE A 140 13.76 3.89 0.62
C ILE A 140 14.33 3.41 1.95
N ASP A 141 14.43 4.29 2.95
CA ASP A 141 14.86 3.94 4.30
C ASP A 141 13.67 3.59 5.21
N PHE A 142 13.99 3.20 6.45
CA PHE A 142 12.99 2.88 7.46
C PHE A 142 12.13 4.08 7.86
N ASP A 143 12.73 5.27 7.91
CA ASP A 143 12.03 6.51 8.30
C ASP A 143 10.99 6.91 7.26
N TYR A 144 11.29 6.72 5.99
CA TYR A 144 10.35 6.91 4.89
C TYR A 144 9.13 6.00 5.08
N ILE A 145 9.34 4.68 5.25
CA ILE A 145 8.25 3.71 5.44
C ILE A 145 7.46 4.04 6.71
N ALA A 146 8.14 4.34 7.81
CA ALA A 146 7.51 4.71 9.08
C ALA A 146 6.63 5.96 8.93
N SER A 147 7.10 6.96 8.18
CA SER A 147 6.33 8.18 7.94
C SER A 147 5.07 7.95 7.08
N ILE A 148 5.11 7.03 6.10
CA ILE A 148 3.92 6.59 5.36
C ILE A 148 2.94 5.86 6.29
N ASN A 149 3.44 4.93 7.10
CA ASN A 149 2.64 4.20 8.09
C ASN A 149 2.00 5.15 9.12
N LYS A 150 2.70 6.22 9.52
CA LYS A 150 2.17 7.25 10.42
C LYS A 150 1.02 8.01 9.80
N THR A 151 1.12 8.40 8.52
CA THR A 151 -0.01 9.00 7.78
C THR A 151 -1.20 8.04 7.77
N LEU A 152 -0.95 6.74 7.56
CA LEU A 152 -1.99 5.71 7.49
C LEU A 152 -2.43 5.15 8.86
N ALA A 153 -1.95 5.70 9.98
CA ALA A 153 -2.29 5.25 11.33
C ALA A 153 -3.81 5.04 11.57
N PRO A 154 -4.72 5.91 11.04
CA PRO A 154 -6.16 5.69 11.17
C PRO A 154 -6.65 4.35 10.62
N PHE A 155 -6.04 3.81 9.56
CA PHE A 155 -6.40 2.50 9.03
C PHE A 155 -6.05 1.37 10.00
N TYR A 156 -4.87 1.42 10.62
CA TYR A 156 -4.46 0.42 11.61
C TYR A 156 -5.35 0.44 12.85
N LEU A 157 -5.74 1.64 13.30
CA LEU A 157 -6.60 1.81 14.48
C LEU A 157 -8.02 1.29 14.25
N ASN A 158 -8.56 1.52 13.05
CA ASN A 158 -9.92 1.13 12.69
C ASN A 158 -10.00 -0.26 12.05
N TYR A 159 -8.89 -0.98 11.85
CA TYR A 159 -8.95 -2.32 11.28
C TYR A 159 -9.48 -3.32 12.30
N LYS A 160 -10.42 -4.19 11.90
CA LYS A 160 -10.99 -5.19 12.82
C LYS A 160 -9.98 -6.27 13.22
N HIS A 161 -9.12 -6.67 12.29
CA HIS A 161 -8.20 -7.80 12.47
C HIS A 161 -6.79 -7.38 12.89
N LYS A 162 -6.68 -6.69 14.02
CA LYS A 162 -5.40 -6.16 14.56
C LYS A 162 -4.37 -7.27 14.79
N GLU A 163 -4.84 -8.49 15.04
CA GLU A 163 -4.04 -9.72 15.16
C GLU A 163 -3.25 -10.08 13.89
N LEU A 164 -3.54 -9.48 12.74
CA LEU A 164 -2.82 -9.74 11.50
C LEU A 164 -1.54 -8.88 11.33
N PHE A 165 -1.26 -7.94 12.25
CA PHE A 165 -0.14 -6.98 12.16
C PHE A 165 1.09 -7.32 13.04
N ILE A 166 1.43 -8.60 13.17
CA ILE A 166 2.33 -9.08 14.24
C ILE A 166 3.80 -8.58 14.15
N PRO A 167 4.39 -8.16 13.01
CA PRO A 167 5.71 -7.50 13.04
C PRO A 167 5.65 -5.96 12.93
N GLY A 168 4.62 -5.38 12.33
CA GLY A 168 4.61 -3.95 11.93
C GLY A 168 4.20 -2.96 13.04
N LEU A 169 3.34 -3.38 13.98
CA LEU A 169 2.85 -2.49 15.05
C LEU A 169 3.89 -2.22 16.14
N ASP A 170 4.82 -3.14 16.36
CA ASP A 170 5.84 -3.00 17.40
C ASP A 170 6.86 -1.90 17.11
N TYR A 171 7.10 -1.56 15.84
CA TYR A 171 8.01 -0.47 15.45
C TYR A 171 7.36 0.92 15.65
N ILE A 172 6.09 1.06 15.27
CA ILE A 172 5.34 2.34 15.38
C ILE A 172 5.09 2.72 16.84
N ARG A 173 4.96 1.75 17.75
CA ARG A 173 4.71 1.99 19.19
C ARG A 173 5.97 2.29 20.01
N LYS A 174 7.17 2.08 19.45
CA LYS A 174 8.46 2.22 20.15
C LYS A 174 9.21 3.52 19.83
N GLN A 175 8.73 4.33 18.89
CA GLN A 175 9.21 5.69 18.61
C GLN A 175 8.20 6.72 19.11
#